data_AF-A0A3B9JBN6-F1
#
_entry.id   AF-A0A3B9JBN6-F1
#
_cell.length_a   1.000
_cell.length_b   1.000
_cell.length_c   1.000
_cell.angle_alpha   90.00
_cell.angle_beta   90.00
_cell.angle_gamma   90.00
#
_symmetry.space_group_name_H-M   'P 1'
#
loop_
_entity.id
_entity.type
_entity.pdbx_description
1 polymer ?
#
loop_
_entity_poly.entity_id
_entity_poly.type
_entity_poly.pdbx_seq_one_letter_code
_entity_poly.pdbx_strand_id
1 'polypeptide(L)'
;MAIRKVTQLELENFVSEHDIAAADESGRDAVLPLTAADVRIRAQAAHQALKSYVEDGNGDADWADTYHDLINAGWPWRMAAWVAWSTMPKSRRWPKSQEELATNVLGLTSDRVIATWRKKHPTLDQLIADLQASEMLDTRADVLRALKVSASDVDYKHSPDRRIYLTMTGDYSENKKLEITRKAKSTVRDMSDAELDALSGDPAKIKELMRQLQGELQDDEELSDDYTA
;
A
#
# COMPACT_ATOMS: atom_id res chain seq x y z
N MET A 1 -9.03 13.48 -1.67
CA MET A 1 -7.64 13.98 -1.88
C MET A 1 -7.56 14.64 -3.27
N ALA A 2 -6.73 15.66 -3.51
CA ALA A 2 -6.65 16.31 -4.83
C ALA A 2 -5.62 15.60 -5.72
N ILE A 3 -6.07 14.97 -6.82
CA ILE A 3 -5.15 14.36 -7.80
C ILE A 3 -4.25 15.46 -8.38
N ARG A 4 -2.93 15.23 -8.35
CA ARG A 4 -1.96 16.17 -8.93
C ARG A 4 -2.24 16.33 -10.42
N LYS A 5 -2.48 17.56 -10.86
CA LYS A 5 -2.61 17.89 -12.28
C LYS A 5 -1.27 17.66 -12.97
N VAL A 6 -1.31 16.97 -14.11
CA VAL A 6 -0.12 16.74 -14.94
C VAL A 6 0.25 18.05 -15.64
N THR A 7 1.51 18.44 -15.58
CA THR A 7 2.01 19.63 -16.29
C THR A 7 2.21 19.31 -17.77
N GLN A 8 2.15 20.33 -18.63
CA GLN A 8 2.32 20.15 -20.08
C GLN A 8 3.68 19.55 -20.46
N LEU A 9 4.75 19.90 -19.72
CA LEU A 9 6.09 19.30 -19.84
C LEU A 9 6.12 17.81 -19.49
N GLU A 10 5.34 17.39 -18.49
CA GLU A 10 5.22 15.98 -18.14
C GLU A 10 4.42 15.24 -19.22
N LEU A 11 3.38 15.85 -19.78
CA LEU A 11 2.61 15.29 -20.89
C LEU A 11 3.45 15.03 -22.14
N GLU A 12 4.38 15.94 -22.48
CA GLU A 12 5.30 15.77 -23.60
C GLU A 12 6.32 14.64 -23.35
N ASN A 13 6.69 14.40 -22.09
CA ASN A 13 7.55 13.29 -21.68
C ASN A 13 6.80 11.96 -21.54
N PHE A 14 5.48 11.98 -21.38
CA PHE A 14 4.63 10.81 -21.10
C PHE A 14 4.42 9.87 -22.28
N VAL A 15 5.17 10.04 -23.38
CA VAL A 15 5.31 9.16 -24.57
C VAL A 15 5.00 9.95 -25.84
N SER A 16 6.05 10.31 -26.57
CA SER A 16 5.93 10.58 -28.01
C SER A 16 5.31 9.35 -28.67
N GLU A 17 4.31 9.48 -29.55
CA GLU A 17 3.64 8.35 -30.24
C GLU A 17 4.63 7.32 -30.84
N HIS A 18 5.83 7.78 -31.17
CA HIS A 18 6.98 7.00 -31.63
C HIS A 18 7.44 5.89 -30.65
N ASP A 19 7.33 6.10 -29.35
CA ASP A 19 7.70 5.12 -28.32
C ASP A 19 6.68 3.97 -28.19
N ILE A 20 5.41 4.21 -28.57
CA ILE A 20 4.37 3.18 -28.60
C ILE A 20 4.60 2.25 -29.79
N ALA A 21 4.91 2.82 -30.96
CA ALA A 21 5.22 2.05 -32.17
C ALA A 21 6.45 1.15 -31.98
N ALA A 22 7.53 1.67 -31.38
CA ALA A 22 8.75 0.89 -31.13
C ALA A 22 8.55 -0.26 -30.12
N ALA A 23 7.70 -0.07 -29.10
CA ALA A 23 7.40 -1.12 -28.13
C ALA A 23 6.48 -2.22 -28.72
N ASP A 24 5.60 -1.85 -29.65
CA ASP A 24 4.68 -2.74 -30.37
C ASP A 24 5.43 -3.71 -31.33
N GLU A 25 6.49 -3.23 -32.00
CA GLU A 25 7.30 -4.01 -32.95
C GLU A 25 8.04 -5.21 -32.32
N SER A 26 8.29 -5.21 -31.01
CA SER A 26 9.07 -6.26 -30.34
C SER A 26 8.32 -7.60 -30.11
N GLY A 27 7.06 -7.70 -30.52
CA GLY A 27 6.11 -8.73 -30.07
C GLY A 27 5.80 -9.89 -31.03
N ARG A 28 6.18 -9.88 -32.31
CA ARG A 28 5.85 -10.96 -33.26
C ARG A 28 6.98 -11.32 -34.23
N ASP A 29 7.12 -12.62 -34.46
CA ASP A 29 7.63 -13.16 -35.73
C ASP A 29 6.68 -12.72 -36.87
N ALA A 30 7.19 -11.85 -37.73
CA ALA A 30 6.83 -11.68 -39.14
C ALA A 30 5.35 -11.69 -39.55
N VAL A 31 4.64 -10.55 -39.37
CA VAL A 31 3.67 -10.04 -40.36
C VAL A 31 3.77 -8.51 -40.30
N LEU A 32 4.36 -7.92 -41.34
CA LEU A 32 4.51 -6.48 -41.67
C LEU A 32 4.39 -5.46 -40.50
N PRO A 33 5.41 -4.61 -40.27
CA PRO A 33 5.34 -3.58 -39.22
C PRO A 33 4.10 -2.71 -39.40
N LEU A 34 3.34 -2.54 -38.32
CA LEU A 34 2.13 -1.70 -38.33
C LEU A 34 2.52 -0.28 -38.69
N THR A 35 1.79 0.33 -39.63
CA THR A 35 2.07 1.72 -39.98
C THR A 35 1.63 2.63 -38.83
N ALA A 36 2.28 3.77 -38.67
CA ALA A 36 1.89 4.76 -37.66
C ALA A 36 0.41 5.21 -37.81
N ALA A 37 -0.12 5.17 -39.05
CA ALA A 37 -1.53 5.44 -39.32
C ALA A 37 -2.45 4.36 -38.72
N ASP A 38 -2.09 3.08 -38.87
CA ASP A 38 -2.87 1.97 -38.31
C ASP A 38 -2.91 2.01 -36.78
N VAL A 39 -1.79 2.37 -36.15
CA VAL A 39 -1.70 2.55 -34.68
C VAL A 39 -2.64 3.66 -34.21
N ARG A 40 -2.71 4.78 -34.93
CA ARG A 40 -3.63 5.88 -34.62
C ARG A 40 -5.09 5.50 -34.78
N ILE A 41 -5.43 4.80 -35.88
CA ILE A 41 -6.79 4.33 -36.12
C ILE A 41 -7.23 3.38 -35.00
N ARG A 42 -6.38 2.42 -34.61
CA ARG A 42 -6.64 1.52 -33.48
C ARG A 42 -6.78 2.27 -32.17
N ALA A 43 -5.90 3.23 -31.89
CA ALA A 43 -5.94 4.03 -30.68
C ALA A 43 -7.25 4.84 -30.58
N GLN A 44 -7.69 5.46 -31.68
CA GLN A 44 -8.95 6.19 -31.74
C GLN A 44 -10.16 5.28 -31.57
N ALA A 45 -10.19 4.13 -32.27
CA ALA A 45 -11.25 3.14 -32.13
C ALA A 45 -11.35 2.60 -30.69
N ALA A 46 -10.20 2.27 -30.07
CA ALA A 46 -10.14 1.82 -28.70
C ALA A 46 -10.58 2.91 -27.70
N HIS A 47 -10.18 4.16 -27.93
CA HIS A 47 -10.62 5.28 -27.09
C HIS A 47 -12.13 5.49 -27.18
N GLN A 48 -12.71 5.41 -28.38
CA GLN A 48 -14.16 5.49 -28.57
C GLN A 48 -14.88 4.33 -27.89
N ALA A 49 -14.39 3.10 -28.02
CA ALA A 49 -14.96 1.92 -27.38
C ALA A 49 -14.89 1.99 -25.84
N LEU A 50 -13.76 2.44 -25.30
CA LEU A 50 -13.61 2.68 -23.86
C LEU A 50 -14.58 3.76 -23.39
N LYS A 51 -14.66 4.86 -24.14
CA LYS A 51 -15.55 5.97 -23.80
C LYS A 51 -17.01 5.51 -23.76
N SER A 52 -17.49 4.79 -24.77
CA SER A 52 -18.84 4.21 -24.75
C SER A 52 -19.03 3.24 -23.58
N TYR A 53 -18.04 2.39 -23.30
CA TYR A 53 -18.14 1.42 -22.21
C TYR A 53 -18.27 2.09 -20.83
N VAL A 54 -17.51 3.16 -20.62
CA VAL A 54 -17.50 3.93 -19.37
C VAL A 54 -18.74 4.85 -19.26
N GLU A 55 -19.15 5.52 -20.34
CA GLU A 55 -20.26 6.49 -20.34
C GLU A 55 -21.65 5.84 -20.41
N ASP A 56 -21.81 4.74 -21.16
CA ASP A 56 -23.13 4.12 -21.38
C ASP A 56 -23.60 3.32 -20.16
N GLY A 57 -22.83 3.28 -19.06
CA GLY A 57 -23.17 2.54 -17.84
C GLY A 57 -23.31 1.02 -18.04
N ASN A 58 -22.93 0.53 -19.21
CA ASN A 58 -23.02 -0.88 -19.58
C ASN A 58 -21.86 -1.70 -18.99
N GLY A 59 -20.84 -1.01 -18.49
CA GLY A 59 -19.80 -1.56 -17.65
C GLY A 59 -19.95 -1.06 -16.23
N ASP A 60 -20.35 -1.93 -15.31
CA ASP A 60 -20.07 -1.79 -13.86
C ASP A 60 -18.55 -1.90 -13.61
N ALA A 61 -17.74 -1.15 -14.37
CA ALA A 61 -16.33 -1.03 -14.10
C ALA A 61 -16.19 -0.15 -12.87
N ASP A 62 -16.02 -0.79 -11.72
CA ASP A 62 -15.78 -0.15 -10.41
C ASP A 62 -14.68 0.94 -10.45
N TRP A 63 -13.84 0.97 -11.50
CA TRP A 63 -12.78 1.96 -11.70
C TRP A 63 -13.12 3.15 -12.60
N ALA A 64 -14.34 3.25 -13.14
CA ALA A 64 -14.76 4.33 -14.03
C ALA A 64 -14.61 5.72 -13.40
N ASP A 65 -15.01 5.89 -12.13
CA ASP A 65 -14.93 7.17 -11.43
C ASP A 65 -13.48 7.64 -11.29
N THR A 66 -12.58 6.75 -10.84
CA THR A 66 -11.14 7.04 -10.74
C THR A 66 -10.53 7.39 -12.10
N TYR A 67 -10.99 6.71 -13.16
CA TYR A 67 -10.56 7.04 -14.53
C TYR A 67 -10.98 8.47 -14.91
N HIS A 68 -12.22 8.87 -14.67
CA HIS A 68 -12.68 10.22 -14.94
C HIS A 68 -11.90 11.27 -14.15
N ASP A 69 -11.61 11.02 -12.87
CA ASP A 69 -10.81 11.92 -12.06
C ASP A 69 -9.39 12.10 -12.61
N LEU A 70 -8.76 11.02 -13.09
CA LEU A 70 -7.44 11.06 -13.72
C LEU A 70 -7.48 11.82 -15.05
N ILE A 71 -8.49 11.60 -15.88
CA ILE A 71 -8.70 12.36 -17.13
C ILE A 71 -8.87 13.85 -16.84
N ASN A 72 -9.69 14.20 -15.84
CA ASN A 72 -9.91 15.59 -15.42
C ASN A 72 -8.64 16.24 -14.85
N ALA A 73 -7.73 15.44 -14.28
CA ALA A 73 -6.40 15.86 -13.85
C ALA A 73 -5.38 15.96 -15.01
N GLY A 74 -5.79 15.65 -16.24
CA GLY A 74 -4.99 15.80 -17.45
C GLY A 74 -4.09 14.59 -17.77
N TRP A 75 -4.34 13.43 -17.18
CA TRP A 75 -3.56 12.22 -17.48
C TRP A 75 -3.89 11.66 -18.88
N PRO A 76 -2.89 11.10 -19.60
CA PRO A 76 -3.15 10.39 -20.85
C PRO A 76 -4.13 9.24 -20.64
N TRP A 77 -5.16 9.13 -21.48
CA TRP A 77 -6.28 8.23 -21.25
C TRP A 77 -5.89 6.75 -21.07
N ARG A 78 -4.88 6.27 -21.81
CA ARG A 78 -4.39 4.89 -21.68
C ARG A 78 -3.75 4.61 -20.32
N MET A 79 -2.93 5.56 -19.85
CA MET A 79 -2.29 5.46 -18.54
C MET A 79 -3.33 5.63 -17.44
N ALA A 80 -4.25 6.59 -17.58
CA ALA A 80 -5.35 6.80 -16.64
C ALA A 80 -6.19 5.52 -16.47
N ALA A 81 -6.58 4.87 -17.57
CA ALA A 81 -7.35 3.64 -17.53
C ALA A 81 -6.57 2.49 -16.86
N TRP A 82 -5.27 2.36 -17.13
CA TRP A 82 -4.44 1.35 -16.47
C TRP A 82 -4.24 1.62 -14.98
N VAL A 83 -4.02 2.88 -14.57
CA VAL A 83 -3.91 3.27 -13.15
C VAL A 83 -5.21 2.98 -12.42
N ALA A 84 -6.34 3.44 -12.96
CA ALA A 84 -7.66 3.20 -12.38
C ALA A 84 -7.99 1.71 -12.29
N TRP A 85 -7.68 0.91 -13.31
CA TRP A 85 -7.82 -0.55 -13.24
C TRP A 85 -6.92 -1.19 -12.17
N SER A 86 -5.71 -0.65 -11.98
CA SER A 86 -4.71 -1.18 -11.04
C SER A 86 -5.04 -0.91 -9.58
N THR A 87 -5.76 0.18 -9.27
CA THR A 87 -6.18 0.50 -7.89
C THR A 87 -7.18 -0.52 -7.37
N MET A 88 -8.01 -1.10 -8.25
CA MET A 88 -9.03 -2.08 -7.87
C MET A 88 -8.44 -3.39 -7.30
N PRO A 89 -9.15 -4.07 -6.39
CA PRO A 89 -8.75 -5.40 -5.93
C PRO A 89 -8.89 -6.42 -7.05
N LYS A 90 -7.98 -7.40 -7.10
CA LYS A 90 -7.91 -8.41 -8.19
C LYS A 90 -9.24 -9.13 -8.46
N SER A 91 -10.07 -9.35 -7.44
CA SER A 91 -11.38 -10.00 -7.57
C SER A 91 -12.37 -9.17 -8.40
N ARG A 92 -12.34 -7.85 -8.26
CA ARG A 92 -13.27 -6.90 -8.89
C ARG A 92 -12.76 -6.31 -10.20
N ARG A 93 -11.50 -6.52 -10.54
CA ARG A 93 -10.95 -6.06 -11.83
C ARG A 93 -11.73 -6.64 -13.01
N TRP A 94 -12.09 -5.75 -13.91
CA TRP A 94 -12.49 -6.06 -15.27
C TRP A 94 -11.74 -5.11 -16.22
N PRO A 95 -11.02 -5.62 -17.24
CA PRO A 95 -10.75 -7.03 -17.53
C PRO A 95 -9.96 -7.76 -16.42
N LYS A 96 -9.84 -9.10 -16.49
CA LYS A 96 -9.26 -9.89 -15.38
C LYS A 96 -7.74 -9.86 -15.37
N SER A 97 -7.12 -9.72 -16.54
CA SER A 97 -5.68 -9.65 -16.69
C SER A 97 -5.21 -8.32 -17.29
N GLN A 98 -3.95 -7.98 -17.03
CA GLN A 98 -3.31 -6.80 -17.64
C GLN A 98 -3.20 -6.94 -19.17
N GLU A 99 -3.02 -8.18 -19.65
CA GLU A 99 -2.98 -8.48 -21.08
C GLU A 99 -4.33 -8.25 -21.76
N GLU A 100 -5.43 -8.68 -21.13
CA GLU A 100 -6.79 -8.39 -21.62
C GLU A 100 -7.09 -6.89 -21.62
N LEU A 101 -6.67 -6.16 -20.59
CA LEU A 101 -6.81 -4.71 -20.57
C LEU A 101 -6.02 -4.06 -21.72
N ALA A 102 -4.76 -4.45 -21.91
CA ALA A 102 -3.91 -3.91 -22.96
C ALA A 102 -4.54 -4.14 -24.36
N THR A 103 -4.96 -5.36 -24.62
CA THR A 103 -5.42 -5.80 -25.95
C THR A 103 -6.87 -5.43 -26.25
N ASN A 104 -7.79 -5.76 -25.35
CA ASN A 104 -9.23 -5.63 -25.61
C ASN A 104 -9.75 -4.22 -25.32
N VAL A 105 -9.11 -3.47 -24.42
CA VAL A 105 -9.60 -2.15 -23.97
C VAL A 105 -8.73 -1.02 -24.49
N LEU A 106 -7.41 -1.10 -24.30
CA LEU A 106 -6.51 0.02 -24.64
C LEU A 106 -6.11 0.03 -26.13
N GLY A 107 -6.40 -1.05 -26.86
CA GLY A 107 -6.00 -1.21 -28.26
C GLY A 107 -4.48 -1.27 -28.44
N LEU A 108 -3.77 -1.79 -27.43
CA LEU A 108 -2.36 -2.14 -27.49
C LEU A 108 -2.24 -3.57 -28.02
N THR A 109 -1.09 -3.93 -28.56
CA THR A 109 -0.84 -5.30 -29.01
C THR A 109 -0.37 -6.23 -27.89
N SER A 110 0.27 -5.67 -26.86
CA SER A 110 0.83 -6.41 -25.73
C SER A 110 0.89 -5.54 -24.49
N ASP A 111 0.87 -6.19 -23.33
CA ASP A 111 1.09 -5.61 -22.01
C ASP A 111 2.54 -5.12 -21.78
N ARG A 112 3.50 -5.47 -22.64
CA ARG A 112 4.89 -4.98 -22.59
C ARG A 112 5.00 -3.46 -22.63
N VAL A 113 4.08 -2.80 -23.35
CA VAL A 113 4.00 -1.33 -23.40
C VAL A 113 3.74 -0.78 -21.99
N ILE A 114 2.82 -1.42 -21.24
CA ILE A 114 2.52 -1.06 -19.84
C ILE A 114 3.74 -1.31 -18.95
N ALA A 115 4.42 -2.44 -19.12
CA ALA A 115 5.66 -2.72 -18.38
C ALA A 115 6.75 -1.65 -18.65
N THR A 116 6.81 -1.14 -19.89
CA THR A 116 7.72 -0.06 -20.27
C THR A 116 7.32 1.26 -19.62
N TRP A 117 6.02 1.59 -19.55
CA TRP A 117 5.52 2.76 -18.84
C TRP A 117 5.92 2.75 -17.37
N ARG A 118 5.76 1.62 -16.68
CA ARG A 118 6.15 1.47 -15.27
C ARG A 118 7.65 1.66 -15.05
N LYS A 119 8.48 1.14 -15.96
CA LYS A 119 9.94 1.33 -15.91
C LYS A 119 10.35 2.79 -16.14
N LYS A 120 9.70 3.48 -17.07
CA LYS A 120 9.98 4.89 -17.39
C LYS A 120 9.43 5.86 -16.34
N HIS A 121 8.29 5.54 -15.74
CA HIS A 121 7.57 6.41 -14.82
C HIS A 121 7.25 5.67 -13.51
N PRO A 122 8.23 5.51 -12.59
CA PRO A 122 7.99 4.86 -11.28
C PRO A 122 6.98 5.61 -10.41
N THR A 123 6.73 6.90 -10.70
CA THR A 123 5.68 7.72 -10.07
C THR A 123 4.28 7.16 -10.27
N LEU A 124 4.08 6.32 -11.29
CA LEU A 124 2.81 5.64 -11.53
C LEU A 124 2.48 4.63 -10.43
N ASP A 125 3.47 3.86 -9.97
CA ASP A 125 3.28 2.88 -8.90
C ASP A 125 3.00 3.59 -7.56
N GLN A 126 3.66 4.74 -7.31
CA GLN A 126 3.35 5.60 -6.16
C GLN A 126 1.92 6.16 -6.24
N LEU A 127 1.50 6.66 -7.41
CA LEU A 127 0.14 7.16 -7.60
C LEU A 127 -0.92 6.10 -7.31
N ILE A 128 -0.69 4.85 -7.74
CA ILE A 128 -1.60 3.74 -7.43
C ILE A 128 -1.69 3.52 -5.91
N ALA A 129 -0.54 3.52 -5.21
CA ALA A 129 -0.51 3.37 -3.75
C ALA A 129 -1.24 4.53 -3.05
N ASP A 130 -1.05 5.77 -3.51
CA ASP A 130 -1.70 6.95 -2.96
C ASP A 130 -3.22 6.92 -3.15
N LEU A 131 -3.69 6.49 -4.33
CA LEU A 131 -5.13 6.34 -4.61
C LEU A 131 -5.76 5.26 -3.73
N GLN A 132 -5.10 4.11 -3.57
CA GLN A 132 -5.55 3.04 -2.67
C GLN A 132 -5.58 3.49 -1.21
N ALA A 133 -4.56 4.23 -0.78
CA ALA A 133 -4.52 4.82 0.56
C ALA A 133 -5.63 5.87 0.75
N SER A 134 -5.94 6.67 -0.26
CA SER A 134 -7.02 7.66 -0.20
C SER A 134 -8.37 7.00 0.09
N GLU A 135 -8.71 5.92 -0.63
CA GLU A 135 -9.97 5.20 -0.42
C GLU A 135 -10.09 4.64 1.02
N MET A 136 -8.98 4.12 1.57
CA MET A 136 -8.93 3.68 2.96
C MET A 136 -9.09 4.83 3.96
N LEU A 137 -8.55 6.01 3.65
CA LEU A 137 -8.65 7.18 4.51
C LEU A 137 -10.05 7.80 4.47
N ASP A 138 -10.71 7.80 3.32
CA ASP A 138 -12.07 8.32 3.16
C ASP A 138 -13.08 7.48 3.97
N THR A 139 -12.91 6.16 3.99
CA THR A 139 -13.74 5.23 4.78
C THR A 139 -13.36 5.17 6.27
N ARG A 140 -12.23 5.76 6.68
CA ARG A 140 -11.71 5.69 8.06
C ARG A 140 -12.72 6.19 9.10
N ALA A 141 -13.42 7.29 8.81
CA ALA A 141 -14.39 7.87 9.74
C ALA A 141 -15.55 6.91 10.01
N ASP A 142 -16.02 6.21 8.97
CA ASP A 142 -17.11 5.25 9.08
C ASP A 142 -16.69 4.00 9.83
N VAL A 143 -15.46 3.51 9.59
CA VAL A 143 -14.87 2.40 10.35
C VAL A 143 -14.75 2.76 11.84
N LEU A 144 -14.27 3.97 12.16
CA LEU A 144 -14.18 4.43 13.56
C LEU A 144 -15.57 4.55 14.21
N ARG A 145 -16.58 5.00 13.44
CA ARG A 145 -17.96 5.05 13.93
C ARG A 145 -18.52 3.65 14.19
N ALA A 146 -18.29 2.71 13.27
CA ALA A 146 -18.69 1.32 13.43
C ALA A 146 -17.99 0.67 14.63
N LEU A 147 -16.69 0.92 14.82
CA LEU A 147 -15.93 0.45 15.98
C LEU A 147 -16.51 0.99 17.28
N LYS A 148 -16.84 2.29 17.36
CA LYS A 148 -17.47 2.89 18.54
C LYS A 148 -18.81 2.24 18.87
N VAL A 149 -19.65 2.00 17.86
CA VAL A 149 -20.96 1.34 18.03
C VAL A 149 -20.77 -0.09 18.55
N SER A 150 -19.90 -0.86 17.90
CA SER A 150 -19.55 -2.23 18.29
C SER A 150 -19.02 -2.30 19.73
N ALA A 151 -18.07 -1.43 20.08
CA ALA A 151 -17.49 -1.35 21.41
C ALA A 151 -18.49 -0.94 22.49
N SER A 152 -19.56 -0.23 22.14
CA SER A 152 -20.58 0.19 23.11
C SER A 152 -21.61 -0.91 23.44
N ASP A 153 -21.66 -1.98 22.64
CA ASP A 153 -22.54 -3.11 22.90
C ASP A 153 -22.09 -3.89 24.15
N VAL A 154 -23.03 -4.45 24.89
CA VAL A 154 -22.81 -5.22 26.12
C VAL A 154 -22.39 -6.66 25.83
N ASP A 155 -22.65 -7.19 24.62
CA ASP A 155 -22.29 -8.57 24.25
C ASP A 155 -20.76 -8.81 24.45
N TYR A 156 -20.44 -10.01 24.96
CA TYR A 156 -19.06 -10.45 25.18
C TYR A 156 -18.28 -10.56 23.85
N LYS A 157 -18.97 -10.78 22.73
CA LYS A 157 -18.36 -10.89 21.39
C LYS A 157 -17.61 -9.62 20.98
N HIS A 158 -18.03 -8.45 21.48
CA HIS A 158 -17.40 -7.16 21.20
C HIS A 158 -16.27 -6.79 22.16
N SER A 159 -15.80 -7.73 22.99
CA SER A 159 -14.65 -7.52 23.88
C SER A 159 -13.35 -7.11 23.17
N PRO A 160 -12.99 -7.68 21.99
CA PRO A 160 -11.81 -7.24 21.24
C PRO A 160 -11.91 -5.78 20.78
N ASP A 161 -13.08 -5.37 20.27
CA ASP A 161 -13.33 -4.02 19.79
C ASP A 161 -13.28 -2.99 20.92
N ARG A 162 -13.82 -3.33 22.09
CA ARG A 162 -13.67 -2.52 23.32
C ARG A 162 -12.21 -2.34 23.69
N ARG A 163 -11.41 -3.41 23.64
CA ARG A 163 -9.98 -3.33 23.92
C ARG A 163 -9.29 -2.38 22.94
N ILE A 164 -9.51 -2.56 21.64
CA ILE A 164 -8.91 -1.71 20.59
C ILE A 164 -9.31 -0.25 20.82
N TYR A 165 -10.60 0.02 21.04
CA TYR A 165 -11.11 1.37 21.29
C TYR A 165 -10.48 2.02 22.53
N LEU A 166 -10.39 1.29 23.65
CA LEU A 166 -9.76 1.77 24.88
C LEU A 166 -8.25 1.96 24.74
N THR A 167 -7.58 1.13 23.93
CA THR A 167 -6.17 1.34 23.59
C THR A 167 -5.98 2.61 22.77
N MET A 168 -6.82 2.84 21.76
CA MET A 168 -6.74 4.02 20.90
C MET A 168 -7.02 5.33 21.64
N THR A 169 -7.87 5.29 22.66
CA THR A 169 -8.19 6.43 23.53
C THR A 169 -7.19 6.63 24.67
N GLY A 170 -6.32 5.65 24.90
CA GLY A 170 -5.33 5.67 25.98
C GLY A 170 -5.86 5.23 27.34
N ASP A 171 -7.16 4.89 27.44
CA ASP A 171 -7.79 4.40 28.67
C ASP A 171 -7.33 2.98 29.06
N TYR A 172 -6.80 2.22 28.09
CA TYR A 172 -6.25 0.89 28.31
C TYR A 172 -4.85 0.77 27.72
N SER A 173 -3.87 0.48 28.58
CA SER A 173 -2.55 0.03 28.16
C SER A 173 -2.51 -1.49 28.26
N GLU A 174 -2.19 -2.19 27.17
CA GLU A 174 -1.72 -3.56 27.30
C GLU A 174 -0.44 -3.49 28.13
N ASN A 175 -0.49 -3.99 29.36
CA ASN A 175 0.67 -4.12 30.21
C ASN A 175 1.74 -4.86 29.39
N LYS A 176 2.69 -4.11 28.82
CA LYS A 176 3.90 -4.68 28.22
C LYS A 176 4.48 -5.51 29.34
N LYS A 177 4.40 -6.85 29.23
CA LYS A 177 5.01 -7.74 30.20
C LYS A 177 6.46 -7.33 30.27
N LEU A 178 6.83 -6.66 31.36
CA LEU A 178 8.18 -6.23 31.69
C LEU A 178 9.11 -7.41 31.40
N GLU A 179 9.89 -7.30 30.32
CA GLU A 179 10.95 -8.25 29.95
C GLU A 179 12.00 -8.39 31.07
N ILE A 180 11.94 -7.53 32.08
CA ILE A 180 12.63 -7.62 33.37
C ILE A 180 12.55 -9.05 33.95
N THR A 181 11.43 -9.75 33.80
CA THR A 181 11.31 -11.12 34.36
C THR A 181 12.01 -12.21 33.56
N ARG A 182 12.41 -11.99 32.30
CA ARG A 182 13.14 -12.99 31.50
C ARG A 182 14.66 -12.86 31.66
N LYS A 183 15.23 -11.65 31.57
CA LYS A 183 16.66 -11.41 31.86
C LYS A 183 16.99 -11.73 33.32
N ALA A 184 16.16 -11.31 34.28
CA ALA A 184 16.38 -11.66 35.70
C ALA A 184 16.28 -13.17 35.96
N LYS A 185 15.41 -13.89 35.26
CA LYS A 185 15.32 -15.36 35.38
C LYS A 185 16.49 -16.09 34.73
N SER A 186 17.08 -15.60 33.64
CA SER A 186 18.28 -16.22 33.07
C SER A 186 19.48 -15.98 33.96
N THR A 187 19.71 -14.75 34.43
CA THR A 187 20.83 -14.43 35.32
C THR A 187 20.76 -15.22 36.63
N VAL A 188 19.58 -15.34 37.26
CA VAL A 188 19.41 -16.14 38.48
C VAL A 188 19.54 -17.65 38.22
N ARG A 189 19.26 -18.13 37.01
CA ARG A 189 19.38 -19.54 36.64
C ARG A 189 20.82 -19.98 36.35
N ASP A 190 21.66 -19.03 35.97
CA ASP A 190 23.08 -19.27 35.67
C ASP A 190 24.00 -19.06 36.89
N MET A 191 23.46 -18.57 38.02
CA MET A 191 24.18 -18.47 39.28
C MET A 191 24.32 -19.85 39.95
N SER A 192 25.49 -20.12 40.51
CA SER A 192 25.73 -21.36 41.25
C SER A 192 24.99 -21.38 42.59
N ASP A 193 24.67 -22.57 43.11
CA ASP A 193 23.94 -22.73 44.38
C ASP A 193 24.62 -22.01 45.56
N ALA A 194 25.96 -21.93 45.56
CA ALA A 194 26.73 -21.22 46.58
C ALA A 194 26.56 -19.68 46.50
N GLU A 195 26.39 -19.14 45.30
CA GLU A 195 26.12 -17.71 45.08
C GLU A 195 24.67 -17.35 45.44
N LEU A 196 23.73 -18.28 45.20
CA LEU A 196 22.33 -18.12 45.60
C LEU A 196 22.15 -18.10 47.12
N ASP A 197 22.86 -18.96 47.86
CA ASP A 197 22.84 -18.95 49.32
C ASP A 197 23.46 -17.68 49.91
N ALA A 198 24.53 -17.16 49.29
CA ALA A 198 25.14 -15.89 49.68
C ALA A 198 24.24 -14.67 49.39
N LEU A 199 23.34 -14.77 48.41
CA LEU A 199 22.35 -13.74 48.08
C LEU A 199 21.16 -13.77 49.04
N SER A 200 20.72 -14.97 49.42
CA SER A 200 19.63 -15.22 50.39
C SER A 200 19.94 -14.66 51.78
N GLY A 201 21.21 -14.74 52.21
CA GLY A 201 21.64 -14.30 53.53
C GLY A 201 21.84 -12.79 53.72
N ASP A 202 21.87 -11.99 52.64
CA ASP A 202 22.20 -10.56 52.73
C ASP A 202 21.32 -9.68 51.82
N PRO A 203 20.29 -9.00 52.37
CA PRO A 203 19.36 -8.18 51.58
C PRO A 203 20.03 -6.97 50.90
N ALA A 204 21.22 -6.56 51.35
CA ALA A 204 21.98 -5.48 50.71
C ALA A 204 22.50 -5.90 49.32
N LYS A 205 22.90 -7.16 49.15
CA LYS A 205 23.39 -7.69 47.87
C LYS A 205 22.27 -7.87 46.84
N ILE A 206 21.08 -8.26 47.30
CA ILE A 206 19.88 -8.31 46.43
C ILE A 206 19.56 -6.91 45.88
N LYS A 207 19.67 -5.88 46.73
CA LYS A 207 19.42 -4.49 46.32
C LYS A 207 20.48 -4.00 45.32
N GLU A 208 21.74 -4.40 45.48
CA GLU A 208 22.82 -4.04 44.55
C GLU A 208 22.69 -4.74 43.20
N LEU A 209 22.31 -6.04 43.18
CA LEU A 209 22.03 -6.77 41.95
C LEU A 209 20.86 -6.13 41.17
N MET A 210 19.80 -5.74 41.87
CA MET A 210 18.66 -5.03 41.27
C MET A 210 19.07 -3.65 40.71
N ARG A 211 20.01 -2.97 41.36
CA ARG A 211 20.57 -1.69 40.89
C ARG A 211 21.45 -1.86 39.65
N GLN A 212 22.28 -2.91 39.60
CA GLN A 212 23.10 -3.23 38.42
C GLN A 212 22.24 -3.59 37.21
N LEU A 213 21.20 -4.42 37.41
CA LEU A 213 20.24 -4.76 36.36
C LEU A 213 19.45 -3.55 35.85
N GLN A 214 19.18 -2.55 36.71
CA GLN A 214 18.56 -1.29 36.29
C GLN A 214 19.54 -0.35 35.55
N GLY A 215 20.83 -0.39 35.87
CA GLY A 215 21.86 0.41 35.17
C GLY A 215 22.11 -0.08 33.75
N GLU A 216 22.26 -1.39 33.54
CA GLU A 216 22.43 -1.98 32.20
C GLU A 216 21.22 -1.76 31.27
N LEU A 217 20.04 -1.45 31.83
CA LEU A 217 18.83 -1.12 31.08
C LEU A 217 18.84 0.32 30.53
N GLN A 218 19.55 1.26 31.17
CA GLN A 218 19.66 2.64 30.67
C GLN A 218 20.64 2.75 29.51
N ASP A 219 21.70 1.95 29.52
CA ASP A 219 22.72 1.96 28.45
C ASP A 219 22.21 1.32 27.13
N ASP A 220 21.24 0.39 27.21
CA ASP A 220 20.58 -0.20 26.03
C ASP A 220 19.52 0.74 25.40
N GLU A 221 18.97 1.70 26.16
CA GLU A 221 17.95 2.65 25.68
C GLU A 221 18.58 3.78 24.85
N GLU A 222 19.77 4.27 25.23
CA GLU A 222 20.55 5.29 24.47
C GLU A 222 21.04 4.80 23.10
N LEU A 223 21.14 3.48 22.89
CA LEU A 223 21.55 2.90 21.60
C LEU A 223 20.38 2.77 20.59
N SER A 224 19.14 3.05 21.02
CA SER A 224 17.94 2.91 20.20
C SER A 224 17.44 4.22 19.57
N ASP A 225 17.91 5.37 20.07
CA ASP A 225 17.49 6.70 19.57
C ASP A 225 18.17 7.09 18.24
N ASP A 226 19.21 6.38 17.80
CA ASP A 226 19.94 6.65 16.54
C ASP A 226 19.23 6.10 15.28
N TYR A 227 18.01 5.55 15.41
CA TYR A 227 17.21 5.02 14.30
C TYR A 227 15.91 5.78 14.00
N THR A 228 15.79 7.02 14.46
CA THR A 228 14.71 7.94 14.03
C THR A 228 15.28 9.21 13.39
N ALA A 229 15.83 9.05 12.19
CA ALA A 229 16.07 10.13 11.23
C ALA A 229 15.48 9.75 9.86
#